data_AF-A0A8K0K4V7-F1
#
_entry.id   AF-A0A8K0K4V7-F1
#
_cell.length_a   1.000
_cell.length_b   1.000
_cell.length_c   1.000
_cell.angle_alpha   90.00
_cell.angle_beta   90.00
_cell.angle_gamma   90.00
#
_symmetry.space_group_name_H-M   'P 1'
#
loop_
_entity.id
_entity.type
_entity.pdbx_description
1 polymer ?
#
loop_
_entity_poly.entity_id
_entity_poly.type
_entity_poly.pdbx_seq_one_letter_code
_entity_poly.pdbx_strand_id
1 'polypeptide(L)'
;MKEQCQVIEKLKKEGKLEEMYNTVKRLTMRKTRAIAKNGMTDEQGRIRTEDEDIKGIWEEYIKDLYCTNDRGREVEIELRNYEEGERDNGGPNY
;
A
#
# COMPACT_ATOMS: atom_id res chain seq x y z
N MET A 1 20.05 -3.90 -25.79
CA MET A 1 19.55 -2.51 -25.96
C MET A 1 19.60 -2.03 -27.41
N LYS A 2 20.73 -2.10 -28.13
CA LYS A 2 20.84 -1.60 -29.52
C LYS A 2 19.80 -2.18 -30.50
N GLU A 3 19.50 -3.47 -30.42
CA GLU A 3 18.50 -4.11 -31.30
C GLU A 3 17.08 -3.56 -31.10
N GLN A 4 16.69 -3.24 -29.86
CA GLN A 4 15.35 -2.69 -29.59
C GLN A 4 15.20 -1.26 -30.09
N CYS A 5 16.29 -0.48 -30.06
CA CYS A 5 16.32 0.84 -30.69
C CYS A 5 16.15 0.72 -32.22
N GLN A 6 16.81 -0.25 -32.85
CA GLN A 6 16.67 -0.51 -34.29
C GLN A 6 15.24 -0.92 -34.67
N VAL A 7 14.57 -1.73 -33.84
CA VAL A 7 13.15 -2.09 -34.04
C VAL A 7 12.26 -0.86 -33.97
N ILE A 8 12.46 0.02 -32.98
CA ILE A 8 11.70 1.28 -32.85
C ILE A 8 11.93 2.20 -34.07
N GLU A 9 13.17 2.32 -34.53
CA GLU A 9 13.49 3.11 -35.72
C GLU A 9 12.85 2.55 -37.00
N LYS A 10 12.80 1.22 -37.13
CA LYS A 10 12.12 0.56 -38.25
C LYS A 10 10.63 0.81 -38.23
N LEU A 11 9.98 0.65 -37.06
CA LEU A 11 8.55 0.93 -36.89
C LEU A 11 8.20 2.40 -37.18
N LYS A 12 9.09 3.32 -36.81
CA LYS A 12 8.97 4.75 -37.15
C LYS A 12 9.01 4.97 -38.66
N LYS A 13 9.95 4.34 -39.38
CA LYS A 13 10.05 4.43 -40.85
C LYS A 13 8.83 3.83 -41.56
N GLU A 14 8.25 2.79 -41.00
CA GLU A 14 7.06 2.11 -41.53
C GLU A 14 5.73 2.80 -41.15
N GLY A 15 5.77 3.88 -40.37
CA GLY A 15 4.57 4.61 -39.93
C GLY A 15 3.69 3.85 -38.91
N LYS A 16 4.19 2.75 -38.34
CA LYS A 16 3.45 1.89 -37.39
C LYS A 16 3.53 2.44 -35.97
N LEU A 17 2.90 3.59 -35.76
CA LEU A 17 2.98 4.34 -34.51
C LEU A 17 2.48 3.55 -33.29
N GLU A 18 1.46 2.73 -33.46
CA GLU A 18 0.86 1.96 -32.36
C GLU A 18 1.78 0.82 -31.88
N GLU A 19 2.39 0.08 -32.82
CA GLU A 19 3.40 -0.94 -32.51
C GLU A 19 4.66 -0.31 -31.89
N MET A 20 5.04 0.87 -32.36
CA MET A 20 6.15 1.64 -31.79
C MET A 20 5.85 2.03 -30.33
N TYR A 21 4.66 2.59 -30.07
CA TYR A 21 4.21 2.96 -28.73
C TYR A 21 4.18 1.76 -27.78
N ASN A 22 3.61 0.63 -28.22
CA ASN A 22 3.57 -0.59 -27.41
C ASN A 22 4.96 -1.13 -27.11
N THR A 23 5.88 -1.04 -28.07
CA THR A 23 7.28 -1.44 -27.88
C THR A 23 7.95 -0.54 -26.84
N VAL A 24 7.85 0.78 -26.97
CA VAL A 24 8.41 1.72 -26.00
C VAL A 24 7.80 1.50 -24.61
N LYS A 25 6.47 1.41 -24.51
CA LYS A 25 5.75 1.19 -23.26
C LYS A 25 6.22 -0.09 -22.57
N ARG A 26 6.39 -1.20 -23.29
CA ARG A 26 6.90 -2.45 -22.71
C ARG A 26 8.33 -2.32 -22.17
N LEU A 27 9.18 -1.54 -22.83
CA LEU A 27 10.57 -1.34 -22.42
C LEU A 27 10.72 -0.36 -21.26
N THR A 28 9.85 0.64 -21.17
CA THR A 28 9.92 1.70 -20.17
C THR A 28 8.99 1.47 -18.98
N MET A 29 7.93 0.66 -19.12
CA MET A 29 7.10 0.28 -17.98
C MET A 29 7.95 -0.52 -17.01
N ARG A 30 8.40 0.16 -15.95
CA ARG A 30 8.78 -0.50 -14.72
C ARG A 30 7.60 -1.38 -14.32
N LYS A 31 7.85 -2.67 -14.08
CA LYS A 31 6.91 -3.50 -13.32
C LYS A 31 6.56 -2.68 -12.10
N THR A 32 5.31 -2.24 -11.99
CA THR A 32 4.79 -1.66 -10.77
C THR A 32 5.13 -2.69 -9.71
N ARG A 33 6.10 -2.38 -8.84
CA ARG A 33 6.26 -3.15 -7.61
C ARG A 33 4.88 -3.09 -7.00
N ALA A 34 4.27 -4.25 -6.74
CA ALA A 34 2.99 -4.29 -6.05
C ALA A 34 3.12 -3.29 -4.90
N ILE A 35 2.27 -2.25 -4.89
CA ILE A 35 2.19 -1.33 -3.77
C ILE A 35 2.02 -2.27 -2.58
N ALA A 36 3.01 -2.30 -1.69
CA ALA A 36 3.10 -3.32 -0.66
C ALA A 36 1.76 -3.33 0.06
N LYS A 37 1.06 -4.47 -0.04
CA LYS A 37 -0.23 -4.68 0.59
C LYS A 37 -0.03 -4.39 2.07
N ASN A 38 -0.88 -3.51 2.62
CA ASN A 38 -1.10 -3.23 4.04
C ASN A 38 -0.07 -3.88 4.97
N GLY A 39 1.08 -3.23 5.16
CA GLY A 39 2.14 -3.70 6.03
C GLY A 39 2.57 -2.60 7.00
N MET A 40 3.02 -2.99 8.19
CA MET A 40 3.52 -2.09 9.22
C MET A 40 5.04 -2.13 9.24
N THR A 41 5.69 -0.98 9.42
CA THR A 41 7.15 -0.93 9.50
C THR A 41 7.59 -1.06 10.95
N ASP A 42 8.50 -2.01 11.23
CA ASP A 42 9.11 -2.15 12.56
C ASP A 42 10.16 -1.04 12.83
N GLU A 43 10.64 -0.95 14.07
CA GLU A 43 11.66 0.04 14.47
C GLU A 43 12.97 -0.09 13.68
N GLN A 44 13.22 -1.25 13.08
CA GLN A 44 14.39 -1.57 12.27
C GLN A 44 14.18 -1.22 10.79
N GLY A 45 13.04 -0.63 10.44
CA GLY A 45 12.71 -0.20 9.09
C GLY A 45 12.25 -1.33 8.15
N ARG A 46 11.91 -2.52 8.68
CA ARG A 46 11.43 -3.65 7.89
C ARG A 46 9.91 -3.66 7.85
N ILE A 47 9.35 -3.89 6.67
CA ILE A 47 7.90 -3.98 6.48
C ILE A 47 7.44 -5.40 6.83
N ARG A 48 6.58 -5.49 7.84
CA ARG A 48 5.87 -6.70 8.24
C ARG A 48 4.48 -6.72 7.62
N THR A 49 4.11 -7.86 7.07
CA THR A 49 2.83 -8.06 6.36
C THR A 49 2.00 -9.19 6.96
N GLU A 50 2.53 -9.90 7.94
CA GLU A 50 1.81 -10.98 8.65
C GLU A 50 1.09 -10.41 9.87
N ASP A 51 -0.14 -10.87 10.10
CA ASP A 51 -1.00 -10.33 11.16
C ASP A 51 -0.38 -10.51 12.56
N GLU A 52 0.35 -11.60 12.80
CA GLU A 52 1.03 -11.86 14.07
C GLU A 52 2.18 -10.88 14.31
N ASP A 53 3.00 -10.62 13.29
CA ASP A 53 4.08 -9.63 13.34
C ASP A 53 3.52 -8.22 13.58
N ILE A 54 2.43 -7.87 12.89
CA ILE A 54 1.78 -6.55 13.04
C ILE A 54 1.21 -6.38 14.44
N LYS A 55 0.60 -7.42 15.02
CA LYS A 55 0.14 -7.39 16.42
C LYS A 55 1.28 -7.14 17.39
N GLY A 56 2.42 -7.81 17.20
CA GLY A 56 3.61 -7.61 18.02
C GLY A 56 4.09 -6.15 18.01
N ILE A 57 4.15 -5.53 16.83
CA ILE A 57 4.52 -4.11 16.70
C ILE A 57 3.52 -3.21 17.43
N TRP A 58 2.21 -3.47 17.32
CA TRP A 58 1.20 -2.71 18.07
C TRP A 58 1.33 -2.88 19.58
N GLU A 59 1.60 -4.09 20.06
CA GLU A 59 1.80 -4.35 21.48
C GLU A 59 3.03 -3.61 22.04
N GLU A 60 4.14 -3.61 21.32
CA GLU A 60 5.34 -2.86 21.69
C GLU A 60 5.08 -1.36 21.69
N TYR A 61 4.44 -0.84 20.64
CA TYR A 61 4.07 0.58 20.55
C TYR A 61 3.14 1.01 21.70
N ILE A 62 2.13 0.21 22.03
CA ILE A 62 1.21 0.49 23.14
C ILE A 62 1.96 0.43 24.48
N LYS A 63 2.86 -0.54 24.68
CA LYS A 63 3.69 -0.62 25.88
C LYS A 63 4.58 0.63 26.01
N ASP A 64 5.21 1.09 24.95
CA ASP A 64 6.03 2.31 24.99
C ASP A 64 5.21 3.56 25.32
N LEU A 65 3.99 3.66 24.79
CA LEU A 65 3.11 4.80 25.08
C LEU A 65 2.59 4.83 26.52
N TYR A 66 2.24 3.67 27.09
CA TYR A 66 1.48 3.61 28.33
C TYR A 66 2.24 3.00 29.52
N CYS A 67 3.34 2.29 29.29
CA CYS A 67 4.13 1.69 30.38
C CYS A 67 5.36 2.53 30.77
N THR A 68 5.77 3.50 29.96
CA THR A 68 7.05 4.21 30.17
C THR A 68 6.93 5.45 31.06
N ASN A 69 5.72 5.96 31.34
CA ASN A 69 5.56 7.04 32.31
C ASN A 69 4.13 7.21 32.87
N ASP A 70 3.72 6.36 33.81
CA ASP A 70 2.98 6.76 35.03
C ASP A 70 2.54 5.50 35.78
N ARG A 71 3.23 5.17 36.88
CA ARG A 71 2.61 4.37 37.95
C ARG A 71 1.51 5.23 38.56
N GLY A 72 0.28 5.13 38.08
CA GLY A 72 -0.89 5.66 38.81
C GLY A 72 -1.95 6.45 38.05
N ARG A 73 -2.16 6.22 36.74
CA ARG A 73 -3.43 6.61 36.11
C ARG A 73 -4.26 5.38 35.80
N GLU A 74 -5.27 5.15 36.63
CA GLU A 74 -6.38 4.26 36.32
C GLU A 74 -7.13 4.89 35.13
N VAL A 75 -6.84 4.44 33.92
CA VAL A 75 -7.56 4.86 32.73
C VAL A 75 -8.79 3.96 32.64
N GLU A 76 -9.95 4.50 33.01
CA GLU A 76 -11.25 3.86 32.79
C GLU A 76 -11.51 3.84 31.27
N ILE A 77 -11.28 2.68 30.64
CA ILE A 77 -11.62 2.47 29.24
C ILE A 77 -13.14 2.31 29.17
N GLU A 78 -13.86 3.39 28.93
CA GLU A 78 -15.26 3.31 28.51
C GLU A 78 -15.31 2.61 27.15
N LEU A 79 -15.56 1.30 27.15
CA LEU A 79 -15.98 0.54 25.98
C LEU A 79 -17.33 1.09 25.53
N ARG A 80 -17.31 2.18 24.76
CA ARG A 80 -18.48 2.64 24.03
C ARG A 80 -18.79 1.55 23.00
N ASN A 81 -19.78 0.71 23.32
CA ASN A 81 -20.36 -0.20 22.35
C ASN A 81 -20.76 0.62 21.13
N TYR A 82 -20.07 0.41 20.01
CA TYR A 82 -20.52 0.93 18.74
C TYR A 82 -21.78 0.14 18.40
N GLU A 83 -22.95 0.72 18.63
CA GLU A 83 -24.17 0.23 18.01
C GLU A 83 -23.94 0.28 16.50
N GLU A 84 -24.10 -0.87 15.84
CA GLU A 84 -24.07 -0.98 14.37
C GLU A 84 -25.01 0.08 13.79
N GLY A 85 -24.43 1.14 13.23
CA GLY A 85 -25.21 2.15 12.52
C GLY A 85 -26.01 1.47 11.41
N GLU A 86 -27.33 1.67 11.42
CA GLU A 86 -28.24 1.19 10.39
C GLU A 86 -27.67 1.47 9.00
N ARG A 87 -27.68 0.45 8.13
CA ARG A 87 -27.23 0.59 6.75
C ARG A 87 -28.18 1.55 6.03
N ASP A 88 -27.75 2.79 5.86
CA ASP A 88 -28.44 3.77 5.05
C ASP A 88 -28.41 3.30 3.58
N ASN A 89 -29.51 2.71 3.13
CA ASN A 89 -29.72 2.24 1.74
C ASN A 89 -30.23 3.40 0.86
N GLY A 90 -29.66 4.59 1.03
CA GLY A 90 -30.04 5.81 0.33
C GLY A 90 -29.01 6.26 -0.71
N GLY A 91 -28.70 5.41 -1.70
CA GLY A 91 -27.92 5.85 -2.85
C GLY A 91 -28.71 6.85 -3.71
N PRO A 92 -28.08 7.91 -4.25
CA PRO A 92 -28.77 8.87 -5.11
C PRO A 92 -29.22 8.22 -6.43
N ASN A 93 -30.50 8.38 -6.76
CA ASN A 93 -31.06 8.00 -8.06
C ASN A 93 -30.55 8.97 -9.14
N TYR A 94 -29.79 8.46 -10.11
CA TYR A 94 -29.48 9.16 -11.37
C TYR A 94 -30.40 8.67 -12.48
#